data_AF-A0A0T6LW35-F1
#
_entry.id   AF-A0A0T6LW35-F1
#
_cell.length_a   1.000
_cell.length_b   1.000
_cell.length_c   1.000
_cell.angle_alpha   90.00
_cell.angle_beta   90.00
_cell.angle_gamma   90.00
#
_symmetry.space_group_name_H-M   'P 1'
#
loop_
_entity.id
_entity.type
_entity.pdbx_description
1 polymer ?
#
loop_
_entity_poly.entity_id
_entity_poly.type
_entity_poly.pdbx_seq_one_letter_code
_entity_poly.pdbx_strand_id
1 'polypeptide(L)' 'MAWTWRFESSDGTAVTPVVEPEEFSTQGDAETWVGEHWQELRDGGADRVTLLDDGGVVYGPMSLHEA' A
#
# COMPACT_ATOMS: atom_id res chain seq x y z
N MET A 1 2.55 -12.57 -11.87
CA MET A 1 1.34 -12.31 -11.07
C MET A 1 1.76 -12.26 -9.61
N ALA A 2 2.32 -11.12 -9.22
CA ALA A 2 2.69 -10.81 -7.86
C ALA A 2 2.01 -9.47 -7.54
N TRP A 3 1.15 -9.48 -6.53
CA TRP A 3 0.47 -8.28 -6.08
C TRP A 3 1.40 -7.53 -5.14
N THR A 4 1.62 -6.24 -5.40
CA THR A 4 2.58 -5.42 -4.65
C THR A 4 1.98 -4.06 -4.31
N TRP A 5 2.50 -3.45 -3.25
CA TRP A 5 2.09 -2.12 -2.81
C TRP A 5 3.15 -1.08 -3.10
N ARG A 6 2.73 0.06 -3.66
CA ARG A 6 3.50 1.31 -3.67
C ARG A 6 2.95 2.24 -2.61
N PHE A 7 3.84 2.80 -1.80
CA PHE A 7 3.52 3.73 -0.72
C PHE A 7 3.98 5.13 -1.09
N GLU A 8 3.14 6.12 -0.86
CA GLU A 8 3.43 7.51 -1.20
C GLU A 8 3.04 8.43 -0.05
N SER A 9 3.76 9.54 0.09
CA SER A 9 3.43 10.63 1.00
C SER A 9 2.30 11.51 0.42
N SER A 10 1.78 12.44 1.21
CA SER A 10 0.73 13.41 0.85
C SER A 10 1.14 14.39 -0.26
N ASP A 11 2.44 14.50 -0.58
CA ASP A 11 2.96 15.22 -1.74
C ASP A 11 3.14 14.36 -3.01
N GLY A 12 3.01 13.04 -2.88
CA GLY A 12 3.12 12.07 -3.98
C GLY A 12 4.52 11.46 -4.10
N THR A 13 5.44 11.79 -3.18
CA THR A 13 6.75 11.17 -3.11
C THR A 13 6.62 9.72 -2.69
N ALA A 14 7.26 8.80 -3.43
CA ALA A 14 7.34 7.40 -3.02
C ALA A 14 8.13 7.27 -1.72
N VAL A 15 7.60 6.52 -0.76
CA VAL A 15 8.22 6.29 0.54
C VAL A 15 8.47 4.79 0.75
N THR A 16 9.50 4.47 1.52
CA THR A 16 9.70 3.10 2.01
C THR A 16 8.75 2.88 3.18
N PRO A 17 7.92 1.82 3.17
CA PRO A 17 7.00 1.55 4.27
C PRO A 17 7.78 1.12 5.52
N VAL A 18 7.24 1.41 6.70
CA VAL A 18 7.80 0.91 7.97
C VAL A 18 7.51 -0.58 8.18
N VAL A 19 6.46 -1.10 7.54
CA VAL A 19 6.14 -2.53 7.48
C VAL A 19 6.32 -2.98 6.04
N GLU A 20 7.28 -3.88 5.80
CA GLU A 20 7.52 -4.42 4.46
C GLU A 20 6.40 -5.40 4.07
N PRO A 21 5.71 -5.18 2.93
CA PRO A 21 4.72 -6.13 2.43
C PRO A 21 5.40 -7.42 1.95
N GLU A 22 4.75 -8.54 2.18
CA GLU A 22 5.10 -9.82 1.56
C GLU A 22 4.65 -9.90 0.10
N GLU A 23 5.07 -10.95 -0.61
CA GLU A 23 4.56 -11.24 -1.96
C GLU A 23 3.17 -11.89 -1.85
N PHE A 24 2.14 -11.21 -2.35
CA PHE A 24 0.78 -11.75 -2.29
C PHE A 24 0.40 -12.51 -3.57
N SER A 25 -0.31 -13.62 -3.39
CA SER A 25 -0.82 -14.46 -4.48
C SER A 25 -2.16 -13.99 -5.04
N THR A 26 -2.92 -13.19 -4.28
CA THR A 26 -4.21 -12.64 -4.68
C THR A 26 -4.37 -11.18 -4.26
N GLN A 27 -5.27 -10.45 -4.94
CA GLN A 27 -5.65 -9.09 -4.56
C GLN A 27 -6.24 -9.03 -3.15
N GLY A 28 -7.09 -9.99 -2.78
CA GLY A 28 -7.76 -10.01 -1.49
C GLY A 28 -6.78 -10.17 -0.32
N ASP A 29 -5.71 -10.95 -0.50
CA ASP A 29 -4.65 -11.06 0.51
C ASP A 29 -3.90 -9.72 0.67
N ALA A 30 -3.57 -9.06 -0.45
CA ALA A 30 -2.92 -7.75 -0.44
C ALA A 30 -3.81 -6.66 0.21
N GLU A 31 -5.11 -6.67 -0.07
CA GLU A 31 -6.11 -5.76 0.51
C GLU A 31 -6.32 -6.02 2.01
N THR A 32 -6.31 -7.29 2.42
CA THR A 32 -6.40 -7.67 3.84
C THR A 32 -5.19 -7.15 4.60
N TRP A 33 -3.98 -7.38 4.07
CA TRP A 33 -2.73 -6.94 4.69
C TRP A 33 -2.68 -5.41 4.90
N VAL A 34 -3.07 -4.62 3.89
CA VAL A 34 -3.06 -3.16 4.08
C VAL A 34 -4.11 -2.72 5.09
N GLY A 35 -5.25 -3.42 5.17
CA GLY A 35 -6.27 -3.20 6.19
C GLY A 35 -5.82 -3.55 7.61
N GLU A 36 -4.83 -4.44 7.77
CA GLU A 36 -4.23 -4.78 9.06
C GLU A 36 -3.13 -3.80 9.47
N HIS A 37 -2.33 -3.31 8.51
CA HIS A 37 -1.14 -2.51 8.77
C HIS A 37 -1.26 -1.01 8.46
N TRP A 38 -2.42 -0.52 8.01
CA TRP A 38 -2.58 0.89 7.57
C TRP A 38 -2.16 1.92 8.63
N GLN A 39 -2.41 1.65 9.92
CA GLN A 39 -2.05 2.57 11.01
C GLN A 39 -0.54 2.69 11.16
N GLU A 40 0.16 1.56 11.15
CA GLU A 40 1.62 1.52 11.25
C GLU A 40 2.26 2.18 10.02
N LEU A 41 1.75 1.87 8.83
CA LEU A 41 2.19 2.48 7.57
C LEU A 41 2.03 4.01 7.60
N ARG A 42 0.88 4.49 8.08
CA ARG A 42 0.60 5.92 8.27
C ARG A 42 1.56 6.57 9.25
N ASP A 43 1.73 5.97 10.42
CA ASP A 43 2.63 6.47 11.45
C ASP A 43 4.11 6.43 11.00
N GLY A 44 4.43 5.54 10.04
CA GLY A 44 5.71 5.44 9.34
C GLY A 44 5.91 6.42 8.19
N GLY A 45 4.91 7.26 7.87
CA GLY A 45 5.02 8.32 6.86
C GLY A 45 4.42 8.00 5.49
N ALA A 46 3.73 6.87 5.33
CA ALA A 46 2.93 6.61 4.14
C ALA A 46 1.54 7.25 4.29
N ASP A 47 1.16 8.16 3.40
CA ASP A 47 -0.16 8.80 3.46
C ASP A 47 -1.16 8.11 2.54
N ARG A 48 -0.68 7.44 1.49
CA ARG A 48 -1.49 6.76 0.50
C ARG A 48 -0.81 5.53 -0.07
N VAL A 49 -1.62 4.62 -0.59
CA VAL A 49 -1.18 3.34 -1.17
C VAL A 49 -1.78 3.11 -2.54
N THR A 50 -1.01 2.48 -3.42
CA THR A 50 -1.45 2.04 -4.75
C THR A 50 -1.15 0.55 -4.90
N LEU A 51 -2.15 -0.24 -5.26
CA LEU A 51 -2.02 -1.67 -5.52
C LEU A 51 -1.58 -1.88 -6.97
N LEU A 52 -0.58 -2.74 -7.16
CA LEU A 52 -0.07 -3.13 -8.47
C LEU A 52 -0.18 -4.64 -8.66
N ASP A 53 -0.46 -5.06 -9.89
CA ASP A 53 -0.30 -6.44 -10.38
C ASP A 53 0.69 -6.43 -11.53
N ASP A 54 1.81 -7.15 -11.37
CA ASP A 54 2.88 -7.24 -12.35
C ASP A 54 3.42 -5.87 -12.80
N GLY A 55 3.43 -4.89 -11.88
CA GLY A 55 3.85 -3.51 -12.12
C GLY A 55 2.79 -2.60 -12.76
N GLY A 56 1.62 -3.14 -13.12
CA GLY A 56 0.47 -2.36 -13.56
C GLY A 56 -0.37 -1.88 -12.38
N VAL A 57 -0.76 -0.59 -12.36
CA VAL A 57 -1.67 -0.06 -11.33
C VAL A 57 -3.05 -0.69 -11.49
N VAL A 58 -3.52 -1.36 -10.44
CA VAL A 58 -4.86 -1.96 -10.39
C VAL A 58 -5.83 -1.02 -9.68
N TYR A 59 -5.39 -0.43 -8.56
CA TYR A 59 -6.23 0.43 -7.74
C TYR A 59 -5.41 1.45 -6.93
N GLY A 60 -5.98 2.65 -6.74
CA GLY A 60 -5.39 3.73 -5.94
C GLY A 60 -5.16 5.04 -6.71
N PRO A 61 -4.51 6.04 -6.07
CA PRO A 61 -4.04 6.00 -4.69
C PRO A 61 -5.19 6.08 -3.67
N MET A 62 -5.19 5.19 -2.68
CA MET A 62 -6.12 5.21 -1.54
C MET A 62 -5.45 5.86 -0.34
N SER A 63 -6.17 6.74 0.36
CA SER A 63 -5.68 7.37 1.60
C SER A 63 -5.58 6.34 2.74
N LEU A 64 -4.49 6.37 3.51
CA LEU A 64 -4.36 5.66 4.79
C LEU A 64 -4.88 6.48 5.98
N HIS A 65 -5.41 7.68 5.72
CA HIS A 65 -6.06 8.49 6.75
C HIS A 65 -7.54 8.14 6.85
N GLU A 66 -8.03 8.08 8.08
CA GLU A 66 -9.46 7.97 8.38
C GLU A 66 -10.21 9.16 7.74
N ALA A 67 -11.42 8.89 7.25
CA ALA A 67 -12.28 9.87 6.59
C ALA A 67 -13.02 10.78 7.58
#